data_AF-A0A0M1P2A6-F1
#
_entry.id   AF-A0A0M1P2A6-F1
#
_cell.length_a   1.000
_cell.length_b   1.000
_cell.length_c   1.000
_cell.angle_alpha   90.00
_cell.angle_beta   90.00
_cell.angle_gamma   90.00
#
_symmetry.space_group_name_H-M   'P 1'
#
loop_
_entity.id
_entity.type
_entity.pdbx_description
1 polymer ?
#
loop_
_entity_poly.entity_id
_entity_poly.type
_entity_poly.pdbx_seq_one_letter_code
_entity_poly.pdbx_strand_id
1 'polypeptide(L)'
;MRDKGTERWSTYEPFYITLNDKKVADIVITNHAKSRYTDRVEDSDTSHEVIGTWMWECLKQDRIVPYYRNEQDVYLIDDDLVVVAEFSELEHERDLIGNPLHRMIIVTFLGRMSETIELRDLKSYYSWLRHSRRMTLIKNSRKRK
;
A
#
# COMPACT_ATOMS: atom_id res chain seq x y z
N MET A 1 -9.92 -9.29 -1.35
CA MET A 1 -10.89 -10.18 -2.01
C MET A 1 -10.14 -11.47 -2.33
N ARG A 2 -10.42 -12.56 -1.60
CA ARG A 2 -9.88 -13.89 -1.92
C ARG A 2 -10.80 -14.47 -2.98
N ASP A 3 -10.30 -14.76 -4.17
CA ASP A 3 -11.11 -15.35 -5.23
C ASP A 3 -11.74 -16.66 -4.72
N LYS A 4 -13.06 -16.68 -4.56
CA LYS A 4 -13.85 -17.88 -4.21
C LYS A 4 -14.11 -18.73 -5.46
N GLY A 5 -13.04 -19.03 -6.20
CA GLY A 5 -13.10 -19.80 -7.45
C GLY A 5 -12.13 -20.98 -7.51
N THR A 6 -11.27 -21.17 -6.52
CA THR A 6 -10.17 -22.14 -6.61
C THR A 6 -10.26 -23.22 -5.55
N GLU A 7 -11.40 -23.94 -5.52
CA GLU A 7 -11.42 -25.28 -4.96
C GLU A 7 -11.14 -26.29 -6.08
N ARG A 8 -10.11 -27.10 -5.85
CA ARG A 8 -9.62 -28.25 -6.65
C ARG A 8 -8.56 -27.92 -7.70
N TRP A 9 -7.30 -27.90 -7.26
CA TRP A 9 -6.29 -28.89 -7.64
C TRP A 9 -5.02 -28.71 -6.81
N SER A 10 -4.46 -29.83 -6.36
CA SER A 10 -3.13 -29.92 -5.77
C SER A 10 -2.09 -29.25 -6.68
N THR A 11 -1.11 -28.55 -6.08
CA THR A 11 0.07 -27.92 -6.73
C THR A 11 -0.11 -26.48 -7.24
N TYR A 12 -0.69 -25.56 -6.45
CA TYR A 12 -0.64 -24.13 -6.77
C TYR A 12 0.58 -23.48 -6.12
N GLU A 13 1.51 -22.96 -6.93
CA GLU A 13 2.51 -22.00 -6.47
C GLU A 13 1.74 -20.76 -5.96
N PRO A 14 2.02 -20.26 -4.73
CA PRO A 14 1.40 -19.05 -4.24
C PRO A 14 1.72 -17.90 -5.20
N PHE A 15 0.69 -17.31 -5.81
CA PHE A 15 0.89 -16.19 -6.73
C PHE A 15 1.26 -14.94 -5.92
N TYR A 16 2.46 -14.41 -6.16
CA TYR A 16 2.95 -13.17 -5.57
C TYR A 16 3.57 -12.27 -6.62
N ILE A 17 3.63 -10.98 -6.33
CA ILE A 17 4.33 -9.98 -7.14
C ILE A 17 5.44 -9.36 -6.28
N THR A 18 6.62 -9.20 -6.86
CA THR A 18 7.74 -8.58 -6.16
C THR A 18 7.60 -7.06 -6.21
N LEU A 19 7.66 -6.41 -5.06
CA LEU A 19 7.81 -4.96 -4.92
C LEU A 19 9.02 -4.71 -4.02
N ASN A 20 10.09 -4.15 -4.57
CA ASN A 20 11.40 -4.08 -3.91
C ASN A 20 11.89 -5.47 -3.43
N ASP A 21 12.10 -5.63 -2.13
CA ASP A 21 12.50 -6.86 -1.45
C ASP A 21 11.31 -7.67 -0.93
N LYS A 22 10.06 -7.22 -1.17
CA LYS A 22 8.84 -7.84 -0.65
C LYS A 22 8.14 -8.67 -1.71
N LYS A 23 7.72 -9.88 -1.33
CA LYS A 23 6.86 -10.77 -2.13
C LYS A 23 5.41 -10.55 -1.72
N VAL A 24 4.70 -9.67 -2.42
CA VAL A 24 3.33 -9.27 -2.09
C VAL A 24 2.36 -10.31 -2.61
N ALA A 25 1.61 -10.95 -1.72
CA ALA A 25 0.60 -11.96 -2.03
C ALA A 25 -0.83 -11.54 -1.62
N ASP A 26 -0.96 -10.45 -0.86
CA ASP A 26 -2.25 -9.93 -0.40
C ASP A 26 -2.17 -8.40 -0.24
N ILE A 27 -3.29 -7.71 -0.51
CA ILE A 27 -3.41 -6.26 -0.31
C ILE A 27 -4.62 -5.98 0.56
N VAL A 28 -4.40 -5.24 1.64
CA VAL A 28 -5.45 -4.79 2.56
C VAL A 28 -5.52 -3.27 2.55
N ILE A 29 -6.72 -2.74 2.35
CA ILE A 29 -7.01 -1.31 2.42
C ILE A 29 -7.57 -1.00 3.81
N THR A 30 -6.93 -0.10 4.54
CA THR A 30 -7.47 0.35 5.84
C THR A 30 -8.66 1.29 5.64
N ASN A 31 -9.54 1.41 6.65
CA ASN A 31 -10.63 2.40 6.62
C ASN A 31 -10.11 3.83 6.43
N HIS A 32 -8.93 4.15 7.00
CA HIS A 32 -8.31 5.45 6.84
C HIS A 32 -7.87 5.68 5.39
N ALA A 33 -7.25 4.69 4.75
CA ALA A 33 -6.90 4.75 3.34
C ALA A 33 -8.14 4.91 2.46
N LYS A 34 -9.21 4.13 2.70
CA LYS A 34 -10.47 4.27 1.95
C LYS A 34 -11.00 5.71 2.00
N SER A 35 -11.15 6.27 3.20
CA SER A 35 -11.59 7.66 3.37
C SER A 35 -10.70 8.64 2.62
N ARG A 36 -9.38 8.49 2.69
CA ARG A 36 -8.45 9.37 1.98
C ARG A 36 -8.43 9.20 0.47
N TYR A 37 -8.73 8.01 -0.03
CA TYR A 37 -8.90 7.76 -1.46
C TYR A 37 -10.11 8.54 -1.99
N THR A 38 -11.25 8.43 -1.32
CA THR A 38 -12.46 9.19 -1.67
C THR A 38 -12.26 10.70 -1.56
N ASP A 39 -11.54 11.16 -0.54
CA ASP A 39 -11.35 12.61 -0.33
C ASP A 39 -10.36 13.25 -1.33
N ARG A 40 -9.44 12.48 -1.94
CA ARG A 40 -8.23 13.03 -2.59
C ARG A 40 -7.84 12.41 -3.92
N VAL A 41 -8.49 11.33 -4.34
CA VAL A 41 -8.10 10.58 -5.54
C VAL A 41 -9.29 10.43 -6.47
N GLU A 42 -10.43 10.01 -5.93
CA GLU A 42 -11.69 9.87 -6.66
C GLU A 42 -12.84 10.46 -5.85
N ASP A 43 -13.58 11.41 -6.41
CA ASP A 43 -14.76 12.04 -5.79
C ASP A 43 -16.01 11.13 -5.84
N SER A 44 -15.82 9.83 -5.56
CA SER A 44 -16.86 8.81 -5.50
C SER A 44 -16.62 7.82 -4.35
N ASP A 45 -17.70 7.43 -3.66
CA ASP A 45 -17.63 6.40 -2.61
C ASP A 45 -17.24 5.06 -3.24
N THR A 46 -16.00 4.65 -2.97
CA THR A 46 -15.36 3.51 -3.60
C THR A 46 -15.10 2.44 -2.55
N SER A 47 -15.55 1.21 -2.78
CA SER A 47 -15.41 0.12 -1.81
C SER A 47 -13.95 -0.30 -1.61
N HIS A 48 -13.65 -0.92 -0.46
CA HIS A 48 -12.31 -1.48 -0.20
C HIS A 48 -11.89 -2.50 -1.27
N GLU A 49 -12.85 -3.26 -1.82
CA GLU A 49 -12.59 -4.26 -2.85
C GLU A 49 -12.17 -3.61 -4.17
N VAL A 50 -12.85 -2.54 -4.58
CA VAL A 50 -12.51 -1.80 -5.81
C VAL A 50 -11.12 -1.19 -5.70
N ILE A 51 -10.82 -0.51 -4.57
CA ILE A 51 -9.47 0.05 -4.33
C ILE A 51 -8.43 -1.06 -4.30
N GLY A 52 -8.71 -2.18 -3.63
CA GLY A 52 -7.80 -3.33 -3.55
C GLY A 52 -7.51 -3.95 -4.91
N THR A 53 -8.53 -4.14 -5.74
CA THR A 53 -8.38 -4.63 -7.12
C THR A 53 -7.57 -3.65 -7.96
N TRP A 54 -7.86 -2.35 -7.89
CA TRP A 54 -7.10 -1.33 -8.61
C TRP A 54 -5.62 -1.30 -8.19
N MET A 55 -5.34 -1.38 -6.89
CA MET A 55 -3.98 -1.48 -6.36
C MET A 55 -3.26 -2.74 -6.87
N TRP A 56 -3.97 -3.88 -6.94
CA TRP A 56 -3.42 -5.12 -7.47
C TRP A 56 -3.07 -5.01 -8.96
N GLU A 57 -3.91 -4.36 -9.76
CA GLU A 57 -3.61 -4.07 -11.16
C GLU A 57 -2.40 -3.14 -11.30
N CYS A 58 -2.32 -2.08 -10.49
CA CYS A 58 -1.15 -1.19 -10.48
C CYS A 58 0.14 -1.95 -10.17
N LEU A 59 0.09 -2.86 -9.19
CA LEU A 59 1.22 -3.70 -8.82
C LEU A 59 1.62 -4.67 -9.94
N LYS A 60 0.66 -5.35 -10.59
CA LYS A 60 0.92 -6.25 -11.73
C LYS A 60 1.53 -5.54 -12.93
N GLN A 61 1.19 -4.27 -13.12
CA GLN A 61 1.63 -3.45 -14.25
C GLN A 61 2.93 -2.69 -13.96
N ASP A 62 3.59 -2.94 -12.82
CA ASP A 62 4.80 -2.24 -12.39
C ASP A 62 4.63 -0.71 -12.30
N ARG A 63 3.43 -0.26 -11.95
CA ARG A 63 3.07 1.16 -11.83
C ARG A 63 3.38 1.74 -10.46
N ILE A 64 3.82 0.90 -9.52
CA ILE A 64 4.10 1.28 -8.13
C ILE A 64 5.61 1.32 -7.95
N VAL A 65 6.15 2.51 -7.68
CA VAL A 65 7.59 2.70 -7.45
C VAL A 65 7.85 3.34 -6.10
N PRO A 66 9.00 3.09 -5.45
CA PRO A 66 9.34 3.77 -4.20
C PRO A 66 9.48 5.27 -4.42
N TYR A 67 8.86 6.09 -3.55
CA TYR A 67 9.02 7.55 -3.60
C TYR A 67 10.47 7.93 -3.27
N TYR A 68 11.01 7.31 -2.22
CA TYR A 68 12.41 7.44 -1.84
C TYR A 68 13.14 6.12 -2.07
N ARG A 69 14.44 6.20 -2.37
CA ARG A 69 15.31 5.01 -2.47
C ARG A 69 15.65 4.38 -1.11
N ASN A 70 15.21 4.98 0.00
CA ASN A 70 15.44 4.50 1.36
C ASN A 70 14.19 3.81 1.94
N GLU A 71 14.29 3.26 3.14
CA GLU A 71 13.26 2.48 3.86
C GLU A 71 12.00 3.29 4.26
N GLN A 72 11.63 4.33 3.53
CA GLN A 72 10.33 4.97 3.75
C GLN A 72 9.26 4.13 3.05
N ASP A 73 8.25 3.73 3.82
CA ASP A 73 7.03 3.01 3.41
C ASP A 73 6.12 3.85 2.49
N VAL A 74 6.71 4.67 1.61
CA VAL A 74 6.02 5.62 0.73
C VAL A 74 6.33 5.29 -0.73
N TYR A 75 5.26 5.21 -1.51
CA TYR A 75 5.28 4.81 -2.91
C TYR A 75 4.57 5.82 -3.79
N LEU A 76 4.93 5.82 -5.06
CA LEU A 76 4.28 6.55 -6.14
C LEU A 76 3.54 5.56 -7.03
N ILE A 77 2.32 5.92 -7.42
CA ILE A 77 1.57 5.27 -8.48
C ILE A 77 1.50 6.23 -9.66
N ASP A 78 1.91 5.75 -10.84
CA ASP A 78 1.98 6.55 -12.08
C ASP A 78 2.78 7.85 -11.96
N ASP A 79 3.84 7.83 -11.16
CA ASP A 79 4.69 9.00 -10.87
C ASP A 79 3.92 10.24 -10.35
N ASP A 80 2.70 10.06 -9.82
CA ASP A 80 1.84 11.18 -9.41
C ASP A 80 1.16 10.94 -8.06
N LEU A 81 0.47 9.81 -7.89
CA LEU A 81 -0.28 9.54 -6.67
C LEU A 81 0.65 9.01 -5.57
N VAL A 82 0.70 9.71 -4.44
CA VAL A 82 1.52 9.32 -3.29
C VAL A 82 0.71 8.45 -2.31
N VAL A 83 1.20 7.26 -2.04
CA VAL A 83 0.57 6.27 -1.14
C VAL A 83 1.56 5.82 -0.05
N VAL A 84 1.06 5.56 1.15
CA VAL A 84 1.84 4.98 2.26
C VAL A 84 1.35 3.56 2.52
N ALA A 85 2.27 2.60 2.55
CA ALA A 85 1.97 1.19 2.70
C ALA A 85 2.96 0.49 3.63
N GLU A 86 2.43 -0.23 4.61
CA GLU A 86 3.22 -1.10 5.50
C GLU A 86 3.19 -2.55 4.99
N PHE A 87 4.15 -3.38 5.42
CA PHE A 87 4.20 -4.79 5.07
C PHE A 87 4.20 -5.66 6.32
N SER A 88 3.43 -6.75 6.28
CA SER A 88 3.45 -7.78 7.32
C SER A 88 3.63 -9.15 6.68
N GLU A 89 4.46 -10.01 7.29
CA GLU A 89 4.58 -11.41 6.86
C GLU A 89 3.25 -12.16 7.03
N LEU A 90 2.96 -13.04 6.09
CA LEU A 90 1.87 -14.01 6.19
C LEU A 90 2.40 -15.24 6.91
N GLU A 91 2.02 -15.42 8.18
CA GLU A 91 2.62 -16.40 9.12
C GLU A 91 2.63 -17.86 8.62
N HIS A 92 1.78 -18.20 7.64
CA HIS A 92 1.65 -19.54 7.09
C HIS A 92 1.76 -19.61 5.56
N GLU A 93 2.15 -18.51 4.91
CA GLU A 93 2.29 -18.48 3.45
C GLU A 93 3.76 -18.21 3.09
N ARG A 94 4.35 -19.18 2.40
CA ARG A 94 5.74 -19.15 1.92
C ARG A 94 5.79 -19.55 0.47
N ASP A 95 6.79 -19.07 -0.25
CA ASP A 95 7.06 -19.56 -1.59
C ASP A 95 7.66 -20.99 -1.57
N LEU A 96 7.93 -21.54 -2.75
CA LEU A 96 8.48 -22.90 -2.92
C LEU A 96 9.85 -23.11 -2.27
N ILE A 97 10.59 -22.04 -1.99
CA ILE A 97 11.94 -22.07 -1.41
C ILE A 97 11.89 -21.71 0.10
N GLY A 98 10.69 -21.43 0.63
CA GLY A 98 10.46 -21.12 2.03
C GLY A 98 10.59 -19.63 2.39
N ASN A 99 10.66 -18.72 1.42
CA ASN A 99 10.68 -17.28 1.70
C ASN A 99 9.29 -16.81 2.16
N PRO A 100 9.21 -15.84 3.09
CA PRO A 100 7.93 -15.30 3.55
C PRO A 100 7.21 -14.54 2.44
N LEU A 101 5.91 -14.76 2.33
CA LEU A 101 5.03 -13.89 1.58
C LEU A 101 4.54 -12.76 2.47
N HIS A 102 4.20 -11.63 1.85
CA HIS A 102 3.86 -10.40 2.54
C HIS A 102 2.45 -9.96 2.15
N ARG A 103 1.74 -9.44 3.15
CA ARG A 103 0.57 -8.61 2.97
C ARG A 103 1.01 -7.16 2.93
N MET A 104 0.62 -6.46 1.87
CA MET A 104 0.75 -5.01 1.75
C MET A 104 -0.48 -4.36 2.38
N ILE A 105 -0.28 -3.48 3.34
CA ILE A 105 -1.32 -2.79 4.09
C ILE A 105 -1.30 -1.32 3.70
N ILE A 106 -2.30 -0.89 2.93
CA ILE A 106 -2.42 0.50 2.51
C ILE A 106 -2.92 1.34 3.69
N VAL A 107 -2.03 2.15 4.24
CA VAL A 107 -2.28 2.97 5.42
C VAL A 107 -3.01 4.26 5.04
N THR A 108 -2.58 4.92 3.96
CA THR A 108 -3.21 6.16 3.49
C THR A 108 -2.85 6.53 2.06
N PHE A 109 -3.69 7.38 1.46
CA PHE A 109 -3.38 8.12 0.24
C PHE A 109 -3.11 9.58 0.63
N LEU A 110 -1.94 10.10 0.27
CA LEU A 110 -1.58 11.49 0.56
C LEU A 110 -2.19 12.46 -0.46
N GLY A 111 -2.33 12.03 -1.70
CA GLY A 111 -2.88 12.81 -2.82
C GLY A 111 -1.96 12.79 -4.03
N ARG A 112 -2.30 13.58 -5.06
CA ARG A 112 -1.53 13.70 -6.30
C ARG A 112 -0.50 14.83 -6.22
N MET A 113 0.71 14.59 -6.69
CA MET A 113 1.76 15.62 -6.79
C MET A 113 1.46 16.67 -7.87
N SER A 114 0.64 16.31 -8.85
CA SER A 114 0.13 17.22 -9.88
C SER A 114 -0.85 18.25 -9.30
N GLU A 115 -1.56 17.92 -8.23
CA GLU A 115 -2.53 18.80 -7.56
C GLU A 115 -1.97 19.48 -6.29
N THR A 116 -1.13 18.77 -5.52
CA THR A 116 -0.58 19.25 -4.24
C THR A 116 0.94 19.34 -4.33
N ILE A 117 1.46 20.55 -4.59
CA ILE A 117 2.89 20.81 -4.80
C ILE A 117 3.73 20.40 -3.58
N GLU A 118 3.17 20.52 -2.37
CA GLU A 118 3.81 20.15 -1.10
C GLU A 118 4.19 18.67 -1.05
N LEU A 119 3.48 17.79 -1.79
CA LEU A 119 3.79 16.37 -1.84
C LEU A 119 5.09 16.06 -2.57
N ARG A 120 5.64 17.01 -3.33
CA ARG A 120 6.97 16.87 -3.98
C ARG A 120 8.13 16.91 -2.98
N ASP A 121 7.90 17.48 -1.79
CA ASP A 121 8.84 17.46 -0.68
C ASP A 121 8.15 16.90 0.59
N LEU A 122 8.09 15.57 0.68
CA LEU A 122 7.42 14.91 1.80
C LEU A 122 8.06 15.21 3.15
N LYS A 123 9.35 15.54 3.20
CA LYS A 123 10.01 15.93 4.46
C LYS A 123 9.39 17.21 5.00
N SER A 124 9.24 18.22 4.13
CA SER A 124 8.57 19.48 4.47
C SER A 124 7.08 19.27 4.74
N TYR A 125 6.40 18.47 3.91
CA TYR A 125 4.99 18.11 4.10
C TYR A 125 4.73 17.52 5.49
N TYR A 126 5.50 16.51 5.90
CA TYR A 126 5.34 15.89 7.21
C TYR A 126 5.74 16.81 8.36
N SER A 127 6.75 17.67 8.17
CA SER A 127 7.12 18.68 9.16
C SER A 127 5.97 19.67 9.39
N TRP A 128 5.33 20.13 8.33
CA TRP A 128 4.16 21.00 8.40
C TRP A 128 2.98 20.30 9.09
N LEU A 129 2.69 19.05 8.70
CA LEU A 129 1.57 18.28 9.24
C LEU A 129 1.72 17.97 10.74
N ARG A 130 2.97 17.81 11.21
CA ARG A 130 3.33 17.67 12.63
C ARG A 130 3.03 18.94 13.41
N HIS A 131 3.31 20.10 12.84
CA HIS A 131 3.11 21.39 13.50
C HIS A 131 1.65 21.86 13.42
N SER A 132 0.91 21.42 12.40
CA SER A 132 -0.50 21.78 12.21
C SER A 132 -1.51 20.90 12.98
N ARG A 133 -1.05 19.99 13.86
CA ARG A 133 -1.86 18.97 14.57
C ARG A 133 -2.71 18.06 13.66
N ARG A 134 -2.39 17.96 12.37
CA ARG A 134 -3.11 17.11 11.39
C ARG A 134 -2.53 15.69 11.26
N MET A 135 -1.52 15.32 12.07
CA MET A 135 -0.95 13.97 12.05
C MET A 135 -1.84 12.94 12.76
N THR A 136 -2.46 12.07 11.97
CA THR A 136 -2.97 10.76 12.41
C THR A 136 -2.08 9.59 11.96
N LEU A 137 -0.94 9.85 11.30
CA LEU A 137 -0.37 8.88 10.35
C LEU A 137 0.95 8.18 10.69
N ILE A 138 1.62 8.44 11.82
CA ILE A 138 2.98 7.86 12.04
C ILE A 138 3.23 7.45 13.49
N LYS A 139 2.27 6.77 14.13
CA LYS A 139 2.51 6.15 15.45
C LYS A 139 1.74 4.84 15.59
N ASN A 140 2.11 3.81 14.85
CA ASN A 140 1.76 2.44 15.17
C ASN A 140 2.91 1.44 14.96
N SER A 141 4.17 1.88 15.07
CA SER A 141 5.26 0.95 15.39
C SER A 141 5.04 0.44 16.83
N ARG A 142 4.27 -0.64 16.99
CA ARG A 142 4.09 -1.32 18.27
C ARG A 142 5.47 -1.71 18.81
N LYS A 143 5.88 -1.11 19.92
CA LYS A 143 6.99 -1.65 20.73
C LYS A 143 6.55 -3.04 21.21
N ARG A 144 7.14 -4.10 20.67
CA ARG A 144 7.11 -5.42 21.31
C ARG A 144 7.82 -5.29 22.67
N LYS A 145 7.16 -5.75 23.72
CA LYS A 145 7.71 -5.93 25.06
C LYS A 145 7.83 -7.42 25.31
#